data_AF-A0A147HT21-F1
#
_entry.id   AF-A0A147HT21-F1
#
_cell.length_a   1.000
_cell.length_b   1.000
_cell.length_c   1.000
_cell.angle_alpha   90.00
_cell.angle_beta   90.00
_cell.angle_gamma   90.00
#
_symmetry.space_group_name_H-M   'P 1'
#
loop_
_entity.id
_entity.type
_entity.pdbx_description
1 polymer ?
#
loop_
_entity_poly.entity_id
_entity_poly.type
_entity_poly.pdbx_seq_one_letter_code
_entity_poly.pdbx_strand_id
1 'polypeptide(L)'
;MFSARVRDRSSKDWHVIGYLIQAHANPAQLLRLVEALHSPVARTWIHIDRKAPLTPFETAIGPLATFIDDRVDVHWGGWSQVQATLNLMRRALRDEPGLTHLALLSGADYPLSSSETLLAYLQASGQEHVDTAPFPSTELKKPWSRISKRFVEGGERGGSGKARAIRMLNRVLRLLPDRAVHRRLKGLTLHTGGSWWVISADAGRAILDFVDSGHPSLALFRSARCPDEMFFQTLLSSGLTQRPIGCALTWADWSRRSASPEVLNETHLALFADPNFHLDGIHGTGPCFFVRKMPVDDGTLAAQLRKLWRKPNMTAT
;
A
#
# COMPACT_ATOMS: atom_id res chain seq x y z
N MET A 1 -20.21 -16.09 34.78
CA MET A 1 -21.40 -15.74 33.97
C MET A 1 -21.12 -14.49 33.13
N PHE A 2 -20.28 -14.62 32.09
CA PHE A 2 -20.09 -13.54 31.12
C PHE A 2 -21.19 -13.64 30.07
N SER A 3 -22.21 -12.80 30.22
CA SER A 3 -23.34 -12.70 29.30
C SER A 3 -22.86 -12.17 27.96
N ALA A 4 -22.67 -13.08 27.01
CA ALA A 4 -22.60 -12.77 25.59
C ALA A 4 -23.93 -12.15 25.15
N ARG A 5 -23.99 -10.81 25.12
CA ARG A 5 -25.01 -10.14 24.32
C ARG A 5 -24.66 -10.39 22.86
N VAL A 6 -25.40 -11.31 22.26
CA VAL A 6 -25.61 -11.42 20.81
C VAL A 6 -25.94 -10.01 20.32
N ARG A 7 -24.97 -9.33 19.71
CA ARG A 7 -25.20 -8.05 19.06
C ARG A 7 -25.97 -8.34 17.78
N ASP A 8 -27.20 -7.88 17.80
CA ASP A 8 -28.10 -7.83 16.66
C ASP A 8 -27.38 -7.31 15.41
N ARG A 9 -27.41 -8.09 14.33
CA ARG A 9 -26.77 -7.82 13.03
C ARG A 9 -27.68 -6.98 12.10
N SER A 10 -28.72 -6.35 12.63
CA SER A 10 -29.79 -5.73 11.83
C SER A 10 -29.59 -4.26 11.43
N SER A 11 -28.56 -3.54 11.91
CA SER A 11 -28.28 -2.17 11.45
C SER A 11 -27.26 -2.15 10.29
N LYS A 12 -27.71 -1.73 9.11
CA LYS A 12 -27.05 -1.89 7.80
C LYS A 12 -25.83 -1.01 7.48
N ASP A 13 -25.36 -0.13 8.36
CA ASP A 13 -24.28 0.82 8.02
C ASP A 13 -23.08 0.73 8.97
N TRP A 14 -22.44 -0.44 9.02
CA TRP A 14 -21.11 -0.52 9.61
C TRP A 14 -20.10 -0.12 8.56
N HIS A 15 -19.66 1.13 8.60
CA HIS A 15 -18.55 1.58 7.78
C HIS A 15 -17.25 0.99 8.33
N VAL A 16 -16.67 0.03 7.62
CA VAL A 16 -15.46 -0.67 8.05
C VAL A 16 -14.30 -0.31 7.12
N ILE A 17 -13.13 -0.07 7.68
CA ILE A 17 -11.85 0.05 6.95
C ILE A 17 -11.19 -1.31 6.88
N GLY A 18 -10.73 -1.68 5.68
CA GLY A 18 -9.91 -2.87 5.47
C GLY A 18 -8.44 -2.51 5.36
N TYR A 19 -7.62 -2.90 6.34
CA TYR A 19 -6.17 -2.77 6.26
C TYR A 19 -5.58 -3.98 5.53
N LEU A 20 -4.88 -3.71 4.43
CA LEU A 20 -4.22 -4.70 3.60
C LEU A 20 -2.72 -4.59 3.85
N ILE A 21 -2.12 -5.54 4.58
CA ILE A 21 -0.73 -5.44 5.01
C ILE A 21 0.15 -6.42 4.25
N GLN A 22 1.20 -5.90 3.60
CA GLN A 22 2.28 -6.71 3.04
C GLN A 22 3.49 -6.75 3.97
N ALA A 23 3.89 -7.92 4.43
CA ALA A 23 5.04 -8.10 5.33
C ALA A 23 5.94 -9.27 4.90
N HIS A 24 7.20 -9.22 5.34
CA HIS A 24 8.19 -10.27 5.05
C HIS A 24 9.20 -10.51 6.19
N ALA A 25 9.12 -9.74 7.27
CA ALA A 25 10.05 -9.79 8.40
C ALA A 25 9.40 -9.25 9.67
N ASN A 26 10.06 -9.49 10.81
CA ASN A 26 9.77 -8.91 12.14
C ASN A 26 8.34 -9.10 12.66
N PRO A 27 7.95 -10.32 13.09
CA PRO A 27 6.62 -10.58 13.66
C PRO A 27 6.23 -9.65 14.82
N ALA A 28 7.17 -9.29 15.71
CA ALA A 28 6.92 -8.38 16.83
C ALA A 28 6.56 -6.96 16.38
N GLN A 29 7.21 -6.46 15.33
CA GLN A 29 6.88 -5.15 14.74
C GLN A 29 5.50 -5.19 14.08
N LEU A 30 5.20 -6.27 13.35
CA LEU A 30 3.90 -6.45 12.71
C LEU A 30 2.77 -6.55 13.75
N LEU A 31 3.00 -7.24 14.87
CA LEU A 31 2.04 -7.30 15.98
C LEU A 31 1.70 -5.89 16.48
N ARG A 32 2.69 -5.04 16.75
CA ARG A 32 2.45 -3.66 17.22
C ARG A 32 1.63 -2.84 16.23
N LEU A 33 1.87 -3.03 14.92
CA LEU A 33 1.07 -2.39 13.88
C LEU A 33 -0.38 -2.89 13.93
N VAL A 34 -0.58 -4.21 13.97
CA VAL A 34 -1.93 -4.81 14.02
C VAL A 34 -2.69 -4.37 15.28
N GLU A 35 -2.05 -4.35 16.45
CA GLU A 35 -2.64 -3.86 17.69
C GLU A 35 -3.01 -2.38 17.62
N ALA A 36 -2.21 -1.56 16.94
CA ALA A 36 -2.49 -0.14 16.76
C ALA A 36 -3.67 0.10 15.81
N LEU A 37 -3.89 -0.77 14.82
CA LEU A 37 -4.99 -0.68 13.88
C LEU A 37 -6.28 -1.34 14.39
N HIS A 38 -6.20 -2.17 15.43
CA HIS A 38 -7.32 -2.94 15.96
C HIS A 38 -8.42 -2.01 16.48
N SER A 39 -9.62 -2.13 15.92
CA SER A 39 -10.76 -1.28 16.24
C SER A 39 -12.07 -1.97 15.84
N PRO A 40 -13.21 -1.66 16.48
CA PRO A 40 -14.53 -2.12 16.04
C PRO A 40 -14.83 -1.80 14.57
N VAL A 41 -14.31 -0.68 14.05
CA VAL A 41 -14.54 -0.20 12.67
C VAL A 41 -13.42 -0.61 11.69
N ALA A 42 -12.57 -1.55 12.07
CA ALA A 42 -11.46 -2.01 11.25
C ALA A 42 -11.36 -3.52 11.17
N ARG A 43 -10.87 -4.02 10.03
CA ARG A 43 -10.45 -5.40 9.82
C ARG A 43 -9.11 -5.42 9.12
N THR A 44 -8.27 -6.40 9.43
CA THR A 44 -6.89 -6.47 8.94
C THR A 44 -6.63 -7.80 8.25
N TRP A 45 -6.12 -7.73 7.02
CA TRP A 45 -5.65 -8.86 6.24
C TRP A 45 -4.16 -8.75 5.97
N ILE A 46 -3.46 -9.87 6.08
CA ILE A 46 -2.00 -9.90 6.03
C ILE A 46 -1.53 -10.89 4.97
N HIS A 47 -0.70 -10.40 4.06
CA HIS A 47 0.13 -11.21 3.18
C HIS A 47 1.54 -11.24 3.75
N ILE A 48 1.99 -12.45 4.08
CA ILE A 48 3.40 -12.72 4.36
C ILE A 48 4.04 -13.22 3.08
N ASP A 49 5.13 -12.58 2.64
CA ASP A 49 5.95 -13.03 1.51
C ASP A 49 6.20 -14.53 1.63
N ARG A 50 5.91 -15.29 0.56
CA ARG A 50 5.95 -16.76 0.60
C ARG A 50 7.35 -17.31 0.88
N LYS A 51 8.41 -16.51 0.66
CA LYS A 51 9.78 -16.86 1.07
C LYS A 51 10.00 -16.84 2.59
N ALA A 52 9.13 -16.18 3.36
CA ALA A 52 9.21 -16.12 4.80
C ALA A 52 8.34 -17.21 5.47
N PRO A 53 8.81 -17.80 6.58
CA PRO A 53 8.00 -18.75 7.35
C PRO A 53 6.78 -18.03 7.93
N LEU A 54 5.60 -18.65 7.82
CA LEU A 54 4.33 -18.06 8.26
C LEU A 54 4.13 -18.18 9.77
N THR A 55 4.48 -19.33 10.35
CA THR A 55 4.19 -19.69 11.75
C THR A 55 4.60 -18.62 12.77
N PRO A 56 5.79 -17.98 12.70
CA PRO A 56 6.15 -16.94 13.67
C PRO A 56 5.20 -15.74 13.66
N PHE A 57 4.60 -15.41 12.52
CA PHE A 57 3.62 -14.33 12.40
C PHE A 57 2.26 -14.75 12.95
N GLU A 58 1.78 -15.95 12.61
CA GLU A 58 0.52 -16.49 13.12
C GLU A 58 0.55 -16.61 14.65
N THR A 59 1.65 -17.14 15.21
CA THR A 59 1.82 -17.26 16.66
C THR A 59 1.81 -15.90 17.35
N ALA A 60 2.45 -14.88 16.77
CA ALA A 60 2.53 -13.56 17.37
C ALA A 60 1.19 -12.80 17.30
N ILE A 61 0.49 -12.88 16.17
CA ILE A 61 -0.67 -12.03 15.87
C ILE A 61 -1.99 -12.70 16.23
N GLY A 62 -2.05 -14.02 16.13
CA GLY A 62 -3.24 -14.81 16.47
C GLY A 62 -4.49 -14.29 15.75
N PRO A 63 -5.63 -14.17 16.46
CA PRO A 63 -6.91 -13.81 15.86
C PRO A 63 -7.08 -12.32 15.56
N LEU A 64 -6.08 -11.47 15.83
CA LEU A 64 -6.19 -10.02 15.61
C LEU A 64 -6.24 -9.64 14.12
N ALA A 65 -5.78 -10.51 13.24
CA ALA A 65 -5.80 -10.31 11.79
C ALA A 65 -6.00 -11.63 11.04
N THR A 66 -6.42 -11.54 9.79
CA THR A 66 -6.58 -12.69 8.90
C THR A 66 -5.38 -12.81 7.97
N PHE A 67 -4.65 -13.92 8.06
CA PHE A 67 -3.60 -14.24 7.08
C PHE A 67 -4.22 -14.80 5.81
N ILE A 68 -3.68 -14.42 4.65
CA ILE A 68 -4.16 -14.93 3.37
C ILE A 68 -3.34 -16.14 2.94
N ASP A 69 -4.02 -17.16 2.41
CA ASP A 69 -3.41 -18.42 1.97
C ASP A 69 -2.67 -18.27 0.63
N ASP A 70 -3.18 -17.40 -0.25
CA ASP A 70 -2.64 -17.10 -1.58
C ASP A 70 -1.36 -16.23 -1.51
N ARG A 71 -0.33 -16.74 -0.84
CA ARG A 71 0.96 -16.09 -0.66
C ARG A 71 1.78 -16.12 -1.94
N VAL A 72 2.54 -15.05 -2.16
CA VAL A 72 3.32 -14.81 -3.38
C VAL A 72 4.79 -14.67 -2.99
N ASP A 73 5.69 -15.24 -3.78
CA ASP A 73 7.13 -14.95 -3.65
C ASP A 73 7.37 -13.53 -4.16
N VAL A 74 7.45 -12.56 -3.25
CA VAL A 74 7.50 -11.15 -3.65
C VAL A 74 8.91 -10.78 -4.07
N HIS A 75 9.06 -10.31 -5.30
CA HIS A 75 10.31 -9.80 -5.82
C HIS A 75 10.20 -8.28 -5.94
N TRP A 76 11.16 -7.59 -5.32
CA TRP A 76 11.23 -6.13 -5.41
C TRP A 76 11.24 -5.68 -6.88
N GLY A 77 10.52 -4.59 -7.16
CA GLY A 77 10.40 -4.02 -8.49
C GLY A 77 9.57 -4.84 -9.49
N GLY A 78 8.99 -5.97 -9.06
CA GLY A 78 8.27 -6.90 -9.93
C GLY A 78 6.74 -6.85 -9.79
N TRP A 79 6.05 -7.56 -10.68
CA TRP A 79 4.59 -7.73 -10.67
C TRP A 79 4.10 -8.49 -9.43
N SER A 80 4.93 -9.34 -8.86
CA SER A 80 4.62 -10.09 -7.63
C SER A 80 4.16 -9.19 -6.47
N GLN A 81 4.63 -7.94 -6.38
CA GLN A 81 4.12 -6.94 -5.41
C GLN A 81 2.65 -6.58 -5.69
N VAL A 82 2.33 -6.28 -6.95
CA VAL A 82 0.94 -6.01 -7.38
C VAL A 82 0.06 -7.23 -7.15
N GLN A 83 0.55 -8.43 -7.48
CA GLN A 83 -0.20 -9.66 -7.28
C GLN A 83 -0.53 -9.92 -5.81
N ALA A 84 0.43 -9.68 -4.90
CA ALA A 84 0.19 -9.79 -3.46
C ALA A 84 -0.89 -8.80 -2.99
N THR A 85 -0.89 -7.56 -3.51
CA THR A 85 -1.94 -6.58 -3.24
C THR A 85 -3.31 -7.03 -3.76
N LEU A 86 -3.37 -7.54 -5.00
CA LEU A 86 -4.62 -8.03 -5.59
C LEU A 86 -5.20 -9.22 -4.79
N ASN A 87 -4.34 -10.13 -4.31
CA ASN A 87 -4.77 -11.25 -3.46
C ASN A 87 -5.33 -10.77 -2.12
N LEU A 88 -4.70 -9.76 -1.50
CA LEU A 88 -5.22 -9.09 -0.30
C LEU A 88 -6.59 -8.44 -0.55
N MET A 89 -6.73 -7.69 -1.65
CA MET A 89 -8.00 -7.04 -2.01
C MET A 89 -9.12 -8.05 -2.21
N ARG A 90 -8.88 -9.12 -2.99
CA ARG A 90 -9.87 -10.18 -3.22
C ARG A 90 -10.30 -10.83 -1.92
N ARG A 91 -9.35 -11.15 -1.03
CA ARG A 91 -9.65 -11.77 0.26
C ARG A 91 -10.49 -10.83 1.13
N ALA A 92 -10.06 -9.59 1.28
CA ALA A 92 -10.72 -8.61 2.15
C ALA A 92 -12.15 -8.30 1.70
N LEU A 93 -12.35 -8.01 0.41
CA LEU A 93 -13.67 -7.68 -0.14
C LEU A 93 -14.65 -8.87 -0.14
N ARG A 94 -14.13 -10.10 -0.15
CA ARG A 94 -14.94 -11.31 -0.02
C ARG A 94 -15.32 -11.60 1.44
N ASP A 95 -14.35 -11.50 2.34
CA ASP A 95 -14.54 -11.82 3.76
C ASP A 95 -15.45 -10.80 4.46
N GLU A 96 -15.37 -9.53 4.07
CA GLU A 96 -16.16 -8.43 4.66
C GLU A 96 -16.80 -7.57 3.55
N PRO A 97 -18.00 -7.95 3.06
CA PRO A 97 -18.70 -7.17 2.02
C PRO A 97 -19.03 -5.73 2.43
N GLY A 98 -19.11 -5.44 3.73
CA GLY A 98 -19.37 -4.11 4.30
C GLY A 98 -18.18 -3.15 4.33
N LEU A 99 -17.02 -3.54 3.79
CA LEU A 99 -15.88 -2.63 3.66
C LEU A 99 -16.26 -1.40 2.83
N THR A 100 -15.85 -0.24 3.32
CA THR A 100 -16.05 1.06 2.65
C THR A 100 -14.77 1.57 2.02
N HIS A 101 -13.63 1.26 2.64
CA HIS A 101 -12.30 1.70 2.23
C HIS A 101 -11.28 0.58 2.43
N LEU A 102 -10.23 0.61 1.62
CA LEU A 102 -9.08 -0.27 1.68
C LEU A 102 -7.82 0.59 1.84
N ALA A 103 -7.04 0.32 2.88
CA ALA A 103 -5.77 0.98 3.14
C ALA A 103 -4.61 -0.01 2.97
N LEU A 104 -3.77 0.21 1.96
CA LEU A 104 -2.60 -0.64 1.69
C LEU A 104 -1.40 -0.15 2.49
N LEU A 105 -0.85 -1.03 3.32
CA LEU A 105 0.28 -0.78 4.21
C LEU A 105 1.34 -1.87 4.06
N SER A 106 2.56 -1.58 4.48
CA SER A 106 3.57 -2.60 4.77
C SER A 106 3.65 -2.91 6.25
N GLY A 107 4.26 -4.04 6.59
CA GLY A 107 4.59 -4.38 7.98
C GLY A 107 5.59 -3.44 8.67
N ALA A 108 6.13 -2.44 7.98
CA ALA A 108 7.03 -1.42 8.54
C ALA A 108 6.39 -0.02 8.60
N ASP A 109 5.09 0.10 8.30
CA ASP A 109 4.33 1.34 8.49
C ASP A 109 3.78 1.40 9.91
N TYR A 110 3.36 2.59 10.35
CA TYR A 110 2.70 2.77 11.65
C TYR A 110 1.65 3.89 11.60
N PRO A 111 0.48 3.72 12.25
CA PRO A 111 -0.53 4.76 12.31
C PRO A 111 -0.15 5.89 13.29
N LEU A 112 -0.51 7.13 12.93
CA LEU A 112 -0.46 8.33 13.77
C LEU A 112 -1.84 8.74 14.32
N SER A 113 -2.90 8.03 13.96
CA SER A 113 -4.25 8.26 14.48
C SER A 113 -5.06 6.97 14.51
N SER A 114 -6.22 7.01 15.18
CA SER A 114 -7.09 5.84 15.32
C SER A 114 -7.86 5.53 14.04
N SER A 115 -8.29 4.27 13.89
CA SER A 115 -9.10 3.81 12.77
C SER A 115 -10.45 4.56 12.68
N GLU A 116 -11.06 4.95 13.80
CA GLU A 116 -12.27 5.77 13.84
C GLU A 116 -12.03 7.16 13.26
N THR A 117 -10.89 7.76 13.59
CA THR A 117 -10.54 9.10 13.11
C THR A 117 -10.25 9.08 11.61
N LEU A 118 -9.53 8.06 11.14
CA LEU A 118 -9.33 7.84 9.71
C LEU A 118 -10.66 7.62 8.98
N LEU A 119 -11.55 6.81 9.55
CA LEU A 119 -12.84 6.54 8.93
C LEU A 119 -13.69 7.80 8.77
N ALA A 120 -13.78 8.60 9.82
CA ALA A 120 -14.50 9.87 9.79
C ALA A 120 -13.93 10.82 8.72
N TYR A 121 -12.59 10.87 8.59
CA TYR A 121 -11.93 11.65 7.55
C TYR A 121 -12.28 11.16 6.14
N LEU A 122 -12.15 9.86 5.88
CA LEU A 122 -12.42 9.28 4.56
C LEU A 122 -13.89 9.46 4.13
N GLN A 123 -14.82 9.38 5.08
CA GLN A 123 -16.24 9.64 4.83
C GLN A 123 -16.50 11.10 4.47
N ALA A 124 -15.79 12.03 5.11
CA ALA A 124 -15.94 13.45 4.86
C ALA A 124 -15.25 13.89 3.56
N SER A 125 -14.07 13.34 3.24
CA SER A 125 -13.30 13.75 2.06
C SER A 125 -13.95 13.29 0.75
N GLY A 126 -14.51 12.08 0.73
CA GLY A 126 -15.04 11.48 -0.50
C GLY A 126 -13.99 11.26 -1.59
N GLN A 127 -12.71 11.26 -1.23
CA GLN A 127 -11.56 11.18 -2.14
C GLN A 127 -10.94 9.77 -2.17
N GLU A 128 -10.22 9.47 -3.24
CA GLU A 128 -9.20 8.42 -3.22
C GLU A 128 -7.86 9.05 -2.80
N HIS A 129 -7.20 8.51 -1.79
CA HIS A 129 -5.93 9.04 -1.29
C HIS A 129 -4.76 8.26 -1.86
N VAL A 130 -4.27 8.70 -3.01
CA VAL A 130 -3.22 8.05 -3.80
C VAL A 130 -2.30 9.12 -4.37
N ASP A 131 -1.00 8.99 -4.15
CA ASP A 131 -0.04 9.80 -4.89
C ASP A 131 -0.12 9.44 -6.37
N THR A 132 -0.44 10.41 -7.23
CA THR A 132 -0.49 10.19 -8.67
C THR A 132 -0.05 11.43 -9.45
N ALA A 133 0.86 11.24 -10.39
CA ALA A 133 1.28 12.23 -11.36
C ALA A 133 1.28 11.61 -12.77
N PRO A 134 1.11 12.42 -13.83
CA PRO A 134 1.32 11.96 -15.20
C PRO A 134 2.67 11.27 -15.37
N PHE A 135 2.71 10.18 -16.14
CA PHE A 135 3.94 9.44 -16.42
C PHE A 135 4.41 9.65 -17.87
N PRO A 136 5.73 9.84 -18.11
CA PRO A 136 6.83 9.81 -17.14
C PRO A 136 6.88 11.07 -16.27
N SER A 137 7.39 10.93 -15.04
CA SER A 137 7.54 12.06 -14.11
C SER A 137 9.02 12.30 -13.81
N THR A 138 9.51 13.48 -14.20
CA THR A 138 10.88 13.95 -13.89
C THR A 138 11.02 14.27 -12.41
N GLU A 139 10.00 14.91 -11.83
CA GLU A 139 9.93 15.29 -10.41
C GLU A 139 10.06 14.07 -9.49
N LEU A 140 9.28 13.03 -9.76
CA LEU A 140 9.33 11.78 -9.01
C LEU A 140 10.48 10.86 -9.44
N LYS A 141 11.30 11.26 -10.42
CA LYS A 141 12.44 10.50 -10.98
C LYS A 141 12.05 9.11 -11.47
N LYS A 142 10.93 9.02 -12.19
CA LYS A 142 10.38 7.76 -12.72
C LYS A 142 10.49 7.75 -14.24
N PRO A 143 11.58 7.20 -14.79
CA PRO A 143 11.87 7.30 -16.22
C PRO A 143 10.95 6.39 -17.04
N TRP A 144 10.71 6.80 -18.28
CA TRP A 144 9.93 6.05 -19.28
C TRP A 144 10.36 4.58 -19.43
N SER A 145 11.66 4.31 -19.25
CA SER A 145 12.25 2.97 -19.33
C SER A 145 11.66 1.96 -18.34
N ARG A 146 11.00 2.40 -17.25
CA ARG A 146 10.31 1.49 -16.32
C ARG A 146 9.19 0.69 -16.99
N ILE A 147 8.54 1.24 -18.02
CA ILE A 147 7.46 0.57 -18.75
C ILE A 147 7.77 0.38 -20.25
N SER A 148 8.64 1.19 -20.85
CA SER A 148 9.01 0.99 -22.25
C SER A 148 9.89 -0.23 -22.46
N LYS A 149 10.75 -0.56 -21.47
CA LYS A 149 11.58 -1.78 -21.48
C LYS A 149 10.85 -2.95 -20.80
N ARG A 150 11.28 -4.17 -21.13
CA ARG A 150 10.81 -5.40 -20.48
C ARG A 150 11.62 -5.65 -19.22
N PHE A 151 10.96 -6.07 -18.16
CA PHE A 151 11.56 -6.45 -16.91
C PHE A 151 11.07 -7.83 -16.47
N VAL A 152 12.01 -8.67 -16.02
CA VAL A 152 11.73 -9.97 -15.40
C VAL A 152 12.18 -9.89 -13.95
N GLU A 153 11.25 -10.14 -13.04
CA GLU A 153 11.50 -10.11 -11.60
C GLU A 153 12.35 -11.29 -11.12
N GLY A 154 12.92 -11.20 -9.91
CA GLY A 154 13.71 -12.27 -9.31
C GLY A 154 15.23 -12.19 -9.49
N GLY A 155 15.74 -11.21 -10.25
CA GLY A 155 17.18 -10.96 -10.40
C GLY A 155 17.76 -9.94 -9.41
N GLU A 156 16.93 -9.11 -8.77
CA GLU A 156 17.40 -7.89 -8.11
C GLU A 156 18.08 -8.11 -6.76
N ARG A 157 17.78 -9.22 -6.08
CA ARG A 157 18.36 -9.56 -4.76
C ARG A 157 18.84 -11.01 -4.77
N GLY A 158 20.00 -11.25 -4.15
CA GLY A 158 20.56 -12.61 -3.95
C GLY A 158 21.65 -13.03 -4.95
N GLY A 159 22.47 -14.01 -4.51
CA GLY A 159 23.65 -14.50 -5.22
C GLY A 159 23.47 -15.80 -6.00
N SER A 160 22.26 -16.36 -6.06
CA SER A 160 22.01 -17.66 -6.70
C SER A 160 22.27 -17.62 -8.22
N GLY A 161 22.56 -18.78 -8.82
CA GLY A 161 22.75 -18.91 -10.27
C GLY A 161 21.55 -18.40 -11.07
N LYS A 162 20.32 -18.73 -10.62
CA LYS A 162 19.07 -18.23 -11.19
C LYS A 162 18.98 -16.70 -11.15
N ALA A 163 19.27 -16.08 -10.00
CA ALA A 163 19.24 -14.62 -9.87
C ALA A 163 20.27 -13.95 -10.79
N ARG A 164 21.47 -14.53 -10.92
CA ARG A 164 22.51 -14.06 -11.86
C ARG A 164 22.04 -14.16 -13.32
N ALA A 165 21.41 -15.27 -13.71
CA ALA A 165 20.85 -15.45 -15.04
C ALA A 165 19.75 -14.42 -15.36
N ILE A 166 18.82 -14.17 -14.43
CA ILE A 166 17.77 -13.15 -14.60
C ILE A 166 18.37 -11.74 -14.70
N ARG A 167 19.42 -11.41 -13.92
CA ARG A 167 20.13 -10.13 -14.08
C ARG A 167 20.72 -9.98 -15.46
N MET A 168 21.37 -11.03 -15.99
CA MET A 168 21.91 -11.00 -17.35
C MET A 168 20.80 -10.83 -18.38
N LEU A 169 19.70 -11.59 -18.26
CA LEU A 169 18.53 -11.45 -19.11
C LEU A 169 17.99 -10.02 -19.10
N ASN A 170 17.84 -9.39 -17.94
CA ASN A 170 17.40 -8.00 -17.82
C ASN A 170 18.37 -7.01 -18.48
N ARG A 171 19.68 -7.29 -18.52
CA ARG A 171 20.64 -6.46 -19.28
C ARG A 171 20.37 -6.57 -20.79
N VAL A 172 20.17 -7.78 -21.29
CA VAL A 172 19.84 -8.02 -22.70
C VAL A 172 18.50 -7.39 -23.08
N LEU A 173 17.47 -7.55 -22.24
CA LEU A 173 16.13 -6.98 -22.47
C LEU A 173 16.13 -5.44 -22.53
N ARG A 174 17.09 -4.77 -21.88
CA ARG A 174 17.26 -3.31 -21.97
C ARG A 174 17.80 -2.86 -23.32
N LEU A 175 18.53 -3.72 -24.03
CA LEU A 175 19.07 -3.43 -25.37
C LEU A 175 18.03 -3.59 -26.47
N LEU A 176 16.93 -4.33 -26.20
CA LEU A 176 15.84 -4.49 -27.16
C LEU A 176 15.11 -3.15 -27.39
N PRO A 177 14.51 -2.95 -28.58
CA PRO A 177 13.70 -1.77 -28.88
C PRO A 177 12.56 -1.56 -27.87
N ASP A 178 12.23 -0.28 -27.66
CA ASP A 178 11.13 0.12 -26.77
C ASP A 178 9.80 -0.48 -27.24
N ARG A 179 8.98 -0.86 -26.27
CA ARG A 179 7.63 -1.32 -26.54
C ARG A 179 6.78 -0.14 -27.00
N ALA A 180 5.84 -0.38 -27.92
CA ALA A 180 4.81 0.59 -28.28
C ALA A 180 3.79 0.75 -27.13
N VAL A 181 4.21 1.42 -26.03
CA VAL A 181 3.45 1.56 -24.77
C VAL A 181 2.07 2.14 -25.03
N HIS A 182 1.96 3.28 -25.72
CA HIS A 182 0.68 3.94 -25.99
C HIS A 182 -0.34 3.02 -26.68
N ARG A 183 0.10 2.23 -27.67
CA ARG A 183 -0.77 1.25 -28.35
C ARG A 183 -1.24 0.13 -27.42
N ARG A 184 -0.40 -0.26 -26.46
CA ARG A 184 -0.67 -1.36 -25.50
C ARG A 184 -1.47 -0.91 -24.29
N LEU A 185 -1.51 0.39 -23.99
CA LEU A 185 -2.35 0.95 -22.92
C LEU A 185 -3.84 0.92 -23.26
N LYS A 186 -4.20 0.89 -24.55
CA LYS A 186 -5.59 0.70 -25.02
C LYS A 186 -6.57 1.70 -24.39
N GLY A 187 -6.17 2.97 -24.34
CA GLY A 187 -7.00 4.06 -23.83
C GLY A 187 -6.72 4.47 -22.38
N LEU A 188 -5.89 3.71 -21.65
CA LEU A 188 -5.45 4.11 -20.31
C LEU A 188 -4.47 5.30 -20.35
N THR A 189 -4.66 6.24 -19.43
CA THR A 189 -3.76 7.37 -19.19
C THR A 189 -2.74 6.96 -18.13
N LEU A 190 -1.48 6.86 -18.54
CA LEU A 190 -0.42 6.33 -17.68
C LEU A 190 -0.02 7.34 -16.59
N HIS A 191 -0.09 6.89 -15.35
CA HIS A 191 0.22 7.67 -14.15
C HIS A 191 1.19 6.92 -13.24
N THR A 192 1.76 7.62 -12.26
CA THR A 192 2.68 7.04 -11.27
C THR A 192 2.65 7.74 -9.92
N GLY A 193 3.05 7.06 -8.85
CA GLY A 193 3.22 7.64 -7.52
C GLY A 193 3.65 6.61 -6.48
N GLY A 194 3.33 6.81 -5.21
CA GLY A 194 3.73 5.90 -4.13
C GLY A 194 2.98 4.57 -4.15
N SER A 195 3.59 3.50 -3.63
CA SER A 195 2.95 2.18 -3.55
C SER A 195 1.83 2.11 -2.50
N TRP A 196 1.77 3.06 -1.56
CA TRP A 196 0.84 3.06 -0.42
C TRP A 196 -0.30 4.02 -0.69
N TRP A 197 -1.52 3.57 -0.44
CA TRP A 197 -2.73 4.30 -0.77
C TRP A 197 -3.88 3.93 0.15
N VAL A 198 -4.89 4.79 0.20
CA VAL A 198 -6.20 4.48 0.76
C VAL A 198 -7.26 4.77 -0.30
N ILE A 199 -8.03 3.76 -0.69
CA ILE A 199 -9.07 3.87 -1.72
C ILE A 199 -10.41 3.35 -1.23
N SER A 200 -11.48 3.72 -1.89
CA SER A 200 -12.82 3.18 -1.70
C SER A 200 -12.89 1.69 -2.04
N ALA A 201 -13.76 0.96 -1.35
CA ALA A 201 -14.02 -0.44 -1.66
C ALA A 201 -14.56 -0.61 -3.10
N ASP A 202 -15.30 0.36 -3.62
CA ASP A 202 -15.81 0.36 -4.98
C ASP A 202 -14.70 0.51 -6.01
N ALA A 203 -13.74 1.42 -5.79
CA ALA A 203 -12.53 1.48 -6.61
C ALA A 203 -11.73 0.17 -6.53
N GLY A 204 -11.65 -0.44 -5.34
CA GLY A 204 -11.05 -1.75 -5.15
C GLY A 204 -11.72 -2.85 -5.98
N ARG A 205 -13.06 -2.91 -5.99
CA ARG A 205 -13.84 -3.83 -6.82
C ARG A 205 -13.63 -3.58 -8.31
N ALA A 206 -13.70 -2.32 -8.74
CA ALA A 206 -13.46 -1.94 -10.14
C ALA A 206 -12.06 -2.36 -10.63
N ILE A 207 -11.03 -2.24 -9.78
CA ILE A 207 -9.68 -2.72 -10.09
C ILE A 207 -9.67 -4.25 -10.27
N LEU A 208 -10.35 -5.00 -9.40
CA LEU A 208 -10.45 -6.46 -9.53
C LEU A 208 -11.19 -6.86 -10.81
N ASP A 209 -12.32 -6.22 -11.10
CA ASP A 209 -13.10 -6.44 -12.32
C ASP A 209 -12.25 -6.16 -13.58
N PHE A 210 -11.47 -5.08 -13.56
CA PHE A 210 -10.53 -4.77 -14.63
C PHE A 210 -9.48 -5.87 -14.82
N VAL A 211 -8.92 -6.40 -13.74
CA VAL A 211 -7.93 -7.50 -13.81
C VAL A 211 -8.58 -8.78 -14.34
N ASP A 212 -9.79 -9.09 -13.87
CA ASP A 212 -10.52 -10.32 -14.18
C ASP A 212 -11.09 -10.29 -15.61
N SER A 213 -11.33 -9.11 -16.18
CA SER A 213 -11.65 -8.94 -17.60
C SER A 213 -10.54 -9.40 -18.56
N GLY A 214 -9.32 -9.60 -18.05
CA GLY A 214 -8.17 -10.00 -18.87
C GLY A 214 -7.69 -8.89 -19.80
N HIS A 215 -7.94 -7.61 -19.46
CA HIS A 215 -7.64 -6.47 -20.32
C HIS A 215 -6.20 -6.53 -20.89
N PRO A 216 -5.99 -6.34 -22.21
CA PRO A 216 -4.69 -6.55 -22.85
C PRO A 216 -3.53 -5.73 -22.29
N SER A 217 -3.81 -4.58 -21.67
CA SER A 217 -2.78 -3.74 -21.05
C SER A 217 -2.12 -4.40 -19.84
N LEU A 218 -2.74 -5.40 -19.21
CA LEU A 218 -2.14 -6.15 -18.08
C LEU A 218 -0.78 -6.75 -18.44
N ALA A 219 -0.60 -7.21 -19.68
CA ALA A 219 0.68 -7.73 -20.15
C ALA A 219 1.82 -6.69 -20.09
N LEU A 220 1.48 -5.40 -20.25
CA LEU A 220 2.44 -4.32 -20.17
C LEU A 220 2.95 -4.14 -18.73
N PHE A 221 2.04 -4.09 -17.76
CA PHE A 221 2.36 -3.92 -16.34
C PHE A 221 3.04 -5.14 -15.73
N ARG A 222 2.62 -6.36 -16.10
CA ARG A 222 3.24 -7.62 -15.65
C ARG A 222 4.73 -7.74 -15.96
N SER A 223 5.21 -6.98 -16.93
CA SER A 223 6.61 -6.97 -17.36
C SER A 223 7.23 -5.57 -17.31
N ALA A 224 6.64 -4.68 -16.51
CA ALA A 224 7.19 -3.38 -16.17
C ALA A 224 8.03 -3.48 -14.88
N ARG A 225 8.90 -2.49 -14.65
CA ARG A 225 9.69 -2.33 -13.42
C ARG A 225 8.95 -1.40 -12.46
N CYS A 226 8.87 -1.80 -11.19
CA CYS A 226 8.10 -1.15 -10.12
C CYS A 226 6.64 -0.88 -10.55
N PRO A 227 5.91 -1.91 -11.03
CA PRO A 227 4.54 -1.72 -11.50
C PRO A 227 3.57 -1.31 -10.37
N ASP A 228 3.89 -1.61 -9.12
CA ASP A 228 3.15 -1.18 -7.93
C ASP A 228 3.08 0.35 -7.76
N GLU A 229 4.03 1.07 -8.36
CA GLU A 229 4.10 2.53 -8.37
C GLU A 229 3.44 3.18 -9.61
N MET A 230 2.77 2.41 -10.48
CA MET A 230 2.08 2.95 -11.66
C MET A 230 0.74 2.28 -11.98
N PHE A 231 0.57 1.00 -11.63
CA PHE A 231 -0.60 0.21 -12.02
C PHE A 231 -1.88 0.78 -11.41
N PHE A 232 -1.93 0.90 -10.08
CA PHE A 232 -3.11 1.39 -9.37
C PHE A 232 -3.41 2.85 -9.72
N GLN A 233 -2.38 3.70 -9.80
CA GLN A 233 -2.49 5.11 -10.18
C GLN A 233 -3.07 5.25 -11.58
N THR A 234 -2.56 4.48 -12.54
CA THR A 234 -3.04 4.49 -13.92
C THR A 234 -4.51 4.09 -14.00
N LEU A 235 -4.92 3.06 -13.27
CA LEU A 235 -6.32 2.62 -13.28
C LEU A 235 -7.23 3.69 -12.68
N LEU A 236 -6.92 4.21 -11.49
CA LEU A 236 -7.74 5.22 -10.83
C LEU A 236 -7.83 6.51 -11.67
N SER A 237 -6.70 6.99 -12.20
CA SER A 237 -6.66 8.19 -13.05
C SER A 237 -7.24 7.98 -14.46
N SER A 238 -7.51 6.74 -14.88
CA SER A 238 -8.17 6.43 -16.16
C SER A 238 -9.69 6.27 -16.03
N GLY A 239 -10.28 6.72 -14.92
CA GLY A 239 -11.74 6.77 -14.74
C GLY A 239 -12.36 5.52 -14.12
N LEU A 240 -11.57 4.61 -13.52
CA LEU A 240 -12.11 3.50 -12.73
C LEU A 240 -12.81 3.96 -11.44
N THR A 241 -12.58 5.20 -11.04
CA THR A 241 -13.29 5.87 -9.94
C THR A 241 -13.81 7.22 -10.43
N GLN A 242 -14.94 7.64 -9.88
CA GLN A 242 -15.48 9.00 -10.06
C GLN A 242 -15.09 9.92 -8.89
N ARG A 243 -14.48 9.37 -7.84
CA ARG A 243 -14.00 10.14 -6.70
C ARG A 243 -12.76 10.94 -7.10
N PRO A 244 -12.64 12.20 -6.65
CA PRO A 244 -11.43 12.97 -6.86
C PRO A 244 -10.23 12.32 -6.16
N ILE A 245 -9.04 12.50 -6.73
CA ILE A 245 -7.81 12.06 -6.09
C ILE A 245 -7.32 13.14 -5.12
N GLY A 246 -7.09 12.76 -3.87
CA GLY A 246 -6.54 13.60 -2.81
C GLY A 246 -5.11 13.21 -2.44
N CYS A 247 -4.52 14.00 -1.52
CA CYS A 247 -3.18 13.75 -0.99
C CYS A 247 -3.08 12.34 -0.37
N ALA A 248 -1.97 11.64 -0.62
CA ALA A 248 -1.68 10.36 0.03
C ALA A 248 -1.58 10.55 1.55
N LEU A 249 -1.92 9.54 2.34
CA LEU A 249 -2.00 9.65 3.80
C LEU A 249 -0.77 9.10 4.54
N THR A 250 0.28 8.74 3.79
CA THR A 250 1.47 8.07 4.32
C THR A 250 2.70 8.95 4.12
N TRP A 251 3.31 9.36 5.23
CA TRP A 251 4.60 10.05 5.22
C TRP A 251 5.77 9.08 5.13
N ALA A 252 6.81 9.44 4.37
CA ALA A 252 8.08 8.72 4.37
C ALA A 252 9.27 9.67 4.16
N ASP A 253 10.38 9.44 4.88
CA ASP A 253 11.58 10.24 4.71
C ASP A 253 12.41 9.79 3.50
N TRP A 254 12.54 10.68 2.50
CA TRP A 254 13.39 10.48 1.32
C TRP A 254 14.59 11.44 1.26
N SER A 255 14.93 12.10 2.38
CA SER A 255 16.00 13.10 2.49
C SER A 255 17.36 12.62 1.96
N ARG A 256 17.70 11.34 2.18
CA ARG A 256 18.96 10.73 1.70
C ARG A 256 18.97 10.29 0.24
N ARG A 257 17.87 10.48 -0.50
CA ARG A 257 17.78 10.17 -1.95
C ARG A 257 18.21 8.74 -2.31
N SER A 258 17.89 7.80 -1.45
CA SER A 258 18.19 6.37 -1.60
C SER A 258 17.04 5.62 -2.28
N ALA A 259 17.21 4.31 -2.53
CA ALA A 259 16.21 3.47 -3.19
C ALA A 259 15.04 3.05 -2.27
N SER A 260 15.09 3.40 -0.98
CA SER A 260 14.08 3.12 0.03
C SER A 260 14.08 4.24 1.07
N PRO A 261 12.94 4.58 1.69
CA PRO A 261 12.91 5.66 2.67
C PRO A 261 13.75 5.35 3.91
N GLU A 262 14.19 6.39 4.60
CA GLU A 262 14.96 6.28 5.84
C GLU A 262 14.14 5.65 6.97
N VAL A 263 14.86 5.11 7.95
CA VAL A 263 14.28 4.56 9.16
C VAL A 263 14.01 5.70 10.14
N LEU A 264 12.80 5.72 10.71
CA LEU A 264 12.38 6.72 11.68
C LEU A 264 13.25 6.66 12.94
N ASN A 265 13.40 7.82 13.57
CA ASN A 265 14.23 8.03 14.76
C ASN A 265 13.65 9.20 15.58
N GLU A 266 14.31 9.56 16.68
CA GLU A 266 13.89 10.63 17.59
C GLU A 266 13.71 12.00 16.91
N THR A 267 14.51 12.35 15.87
CA THR A 267 14.33 13.65 15.19
C THR A 267 13.02 13.71 14.41
N HIS A 268 12.52 12.57 13.95
CA HIS A 268 11.21 12.47 13.31
C HIS A 268 10.05 12.64 14.30
N LEU A 269 10.23 12.25 15.57
CA LEU A 269 9.19 12.45 16.59
C LEU A 269 8.89 13.94 16.80
N ALA A 270 9.92 14.79 16.80
CA ALA A 270 9.75 16.23 16.93
C ALA A 270 8.90 16.81 15.79
N LEU A 271 9.08 16.29 14.57
CA LEU A 271 8.27 16.65 13.41
C LEU A 271 6.80 16.29 13.62
N PHE A 272 6.50 15.09 14.09
CA PHE A 272 5.12 14.64 14.31
C PHE A 272 4.47 15.22 15.58
N ALA A 273 5.26 15.78 16.48
CA ALA A 273 4.76 16.48 17.67
C ALA A 273 4.25 17.90 17.35
N ASP A 274 4.66 18.47 16.22
CA ASP A 274 4.19 19.78 15.75
C ASP A 274 2.70 19.70 15.36
N PRO A 275 1.79 20.46 16.00
CA PRO A 275 0.37 20.47 15.65
C PRO A 275 0.10 20.98 14.23
N ASN A 276 1.04 21.69 13.60
CA ASN A 276 0.92 22.19 12.24
C ASN A 276 1.47 21.22 11.19
N PHE A 277 2.00 20.06 11.62
CA PHE A 277 2.51 19.08 10.68
C PHE A 277 1.41 18.58 9.75
N HIS A 278 1.64 18.76 8.46
CA HIS A 278 0.81 18.25 7.37
C HIS A 278 1.71 17.61 6.32
N LEU A 279 1.13 16.68 5.57
CA LEU A 279 1.75 16.18 4.36
C LEU A 279 1.69 17.26 3.29
N ASP A 280 2.78 17.38 2.53
CA ASP A 280 2.83 18.17 1.31
C ASP A 280 3.05 17.18 0.16
N GLY A 281 1.98 16.91 -0.58
CA GLY A 281 1.92 15.89 -1.62
C GLY A 281 1.57 16.48 -2.98
N ILE A 282 1.55 15.62 -4.01
CA ILE A 282 1.30 16.01 -5.41
C ILE A 282 -0.07 16.69 -5.57
N HIS A 283 -1.04 16.31 -4.75
CA HIS A 283 -2.41 16.84 -4.74
C HIS A 283 -2.64 17.89 -3.65
N GLY A 284 -1.58 18.56 -3.19
CA GLY A 284 -1.65 19.58 -2.15
C GLY A 284 -1.42 19.03 -0.75
N THR A 285 -1.80 19.84 0.24
CA THR A 285 -1.56 19.51 1.64
C THR A 285 -2.62 18.60 2.22
N GLY A 286 -2.25 17.71 3.14
CA GLY A 286 -3.20 16.79 3.75
C GLY A 286 -2.78 16.27 5.12
N PRO A 287 -3.69 15.60 5.85
CA PRO A 287 -3.36 15.02 7.14
C PRO A 287 -2.43 13.80 6.99
N CYS A 288 -1.56 13.62 7.96
CA CYS A 288 -0.74 12.40 8.07
C CYS A 288 -1.43 11.36 8.95
N PHE A 289 -1.78 10.21 8.38
CA PHE A 289 -2.34 9.09 9.14
C PHE A 289 -1.35 7.95 9.33
N PHE A 290 -0.36 7.80 8.45
CA PHE A 290 0.63 6.74 8.52
C PHE A 290 2.04 7.28 8.33
N VAL A 291 3.02 6.64 8.97
CA VAL A 291 4.44 6.94 8.79
C VAL A 291 5.23 5.71 8.40
N ARG A 292 6.32 5.95 7.67
CA ARG A 292 7.26 4.94 7.19
C ARG A 292 8.70 5.49 7.22
N LYS A 293 9.74 4.73 7.57
CA LYS A 293 9.77 3.29 7.91
C LYS A 293 10.10 3.09 9.39
N MET A 294 9.27 2.34 10.11
CA MET A 294 9.53 2.05 11.52
C MET A 294 10.83 1.26 11.71
N PRO A 295 11.64 1.58 12.75
CA PRO A 295 12.79 0.78 13.13
C PRO A 295 12.35 -0.58 13.68
N VAL A 296 13.27 -1.54 13.61
CA VAL A 296 13.14 -2.81 14.31
C VAL A 296 13.76 -2.62 15.69
N ASP A 297 12.94 -2.23 16.66
CA ASP A 297 13.35 -1.88 18.01
C ASP A 297 12.54 -2.66 19.07
N ASP A 298 12.71 -2.31 20.34
CA ASP A 298 11.95 -2.84 21.47
C ASP A 298 10.51 -2.30 21.57
N GLY A 299 10.13 -1.34 20.73
CA GLY A 299 8.81 -0.70 20.70
C GLY A 299 8.79 0.69 21.32
N THR A 300 9.93 1.20 21.78
CA THR A 300 10.04 2.54 22.35
C THR A 300 9.51 3.61 21.39
N LEU A 301 9.92 3.59 20.11
CA LEU A 301 9.47 4.59 19.14
C LEU A 301 7.97 4.48 18.87
N ALA A 302 7.45 3.26 18.73
CA ALA A 302 6.02 3.01 18.54
C ALA A 302 5.20 3.55 19.73
N ALA A 303 5.67 3.34 20.95
CA ALA A 303 5.02 3.84 22.16
C ALA A 303 5.05 5.38 22.23
N GLN A 304 6.15 6.02 21.82
CA GLN A 304 6.23 7.49 21.73
C GLN A 304 5.26 8.03 20.67
N LEU A 305 5.19 7.43 19.48
CA LEU A 305 4.25 7.82 18.43
C LEU A 305 2.79 7.70 18.89
N ARG A 306 2.43 6.65 19.64
CA ARG A 306 1.08 6.51 20.20
C ARG A 306 0.71 7.63 21.18
N LYS A 307 1.68 8.17 21.93
CA LYS A 307 1.44 9.33 22.80
C LYS A 307 1.19 10.62 22.00
N LEU A 308 1.67 10.66 20.76
CA LEU A 308 1.44 11.77 19.82
C LEU A 308 0.12 11.62 19.05
N TRP A 309 -0.63 10.52 19.22
CA TRP A 309 -1.93 10.36 18.57
C TRP A 309 -2.86 11.51 18.96
N ARG A 310 -3.15 12.33 17.96
CA ARG A 310 -4.11 13.43 18.02
C ARG A 310 -5.17 13.19 16.95
N LYS A 311 -6.27 13.92 17.05
CA LYS A 311 -7.10 14.13 15.85
C LYS A 311 -6.21 14.91 14.85
N PRO A 312 -5.93 14.37 13.65
CA PRO A 312 -5.17 15.09 12.65
C PRO A 312 -5.88 16.41 12.34
N ASN A 313 -5.12 17.45 12.01
CA ASN A 313 -5.72 18.72 11.64
C ASN A 313 -6.49 18.55 10.32
N MET A 314 -7.82 18.52 10.39
CA MET A 314 -8.69 18.21 9.25
C MET A 314 -8.91 19.42 8.32
N THR A 315 -8.32 20.58 8.64
CA THR A 315 -8.54 21.85 7.92
C THR A 315 -7.50 22.14 6.83
N ALA A 316 -6.65 21.18 6.46
CA ALA A 316 -5.76 21.34 5.31
C ALA A 316 -6.59 21.20 4.02
N THR A 317 -6.74 22.32 3.30
CA THR A 317 -7.50 22.49 2.05
C THR A 317 -6.71 22.13 0.82
#